data_AF-A0A8B3DAU6-F1
#
_entry.id   AF-A0A8B3DAU6-F1
#
_cell.length_a   1.000
_cell.length_b   1.000
_cell.length_c   1.000
_cell.angle_alpha   90.00
_cell.angle_beta   90.00
_cell.angle_gamma   90.00
#
_symmetry.space_group_name_H-M   'P 1'
#
loop_
_entity.id
_entity.type
_entity.pdbx_description
1 polymer ?
#
loop_
_entity_poly.entity_id
_entity_poly.type
_entity_poly.pdbx_seq_one_letter_code
_entity_poly.pdbx_strand_id
1 'polypeptide(L)'
;MLNNLSIRNIMFAIFGTIIILLCIIVTSLYSAFQTADQLDEAQSIRRKSLEVGAMFVDSSVNLTNNARQYSVTGAPRFKDDYYHILAVRNGTKKGEDGRTISTQQRMKDLNFSQEEFDYIAEANELSETLSKLEEEAMAAVEAGDKMHAQQLLFSDAYRDELNKIRIEVKRFEEALEQRLQNNVYALRE
;
A
#
# COMPACT_ATOMS: atom_id res chain seq x y z
N MET A 1 -45.28 47.42 -15.29
CA MET A 1 -44.32 48.53 -15.44
C MET A 1 -43.16 48.15 -16.38
N LEU A 2 -43.43 47.79 -17.64
CA LEU A 2 -42.39 47.53 -18.65
C LEU A 2 -42.84 48.07 -20.02
N ASN A 3 -43.36 49.29 -20.06
CA ASN A 3 -43.83 49.90 -21.30
C ASN A 3 -43.02 51.18 -21.55
N ASN A 4 -41.76 51.03 -21.98
CA ASN A 4 -40.89 52.06 -22.61
C ASN A 4 -39.43 51.57 -22.89
N LEU A 5 -39.17 50.27 -23.06
CA LEU A 5 -37.83 49.78 -23.42
C LEU A 5 -37.71 49.65 -24.94
N SER A 6 -36.75 50.35 -25.55
CA SER A 6 -36.39 50.20 -26.96
C SER A 6 -35.87 48.79 -27.23
N ILE A 7 -36.26 48.18 -28.35
CA ILE A 7 -35.84 46.83 -28.81
C ILE A 7 -34.32 46.66 -28.71
N ARG A 8 -33.55 47.73 -29.01
CA ARG A 8 -32.10 47.77 -28.89
C ARG A 8 -31.60 47.44 -27.47
N ASN A 9 -32.23 48.00 -26.44
CA ASN A 9 -31.83 47.79 -25.05
C ASN A 9 -32.17 46.37 -24.58
N ILE A 10 -33.26 45.80 -25.08
CA ILE A 10 -33.64 44.40 -24.81
C ILE A 10 -32.65 43.45 -25.47
N MET A 11 -32.25 43.71 -26.72
CA MET A 11 -31.24 42.90 -27.41
C MET A 11 -29.89 42.94 -26.68
N PHE A 12 -29.42 44.13 -26.27
CA PHE A 12 -28.19 44.24 -25.50
C PHE A 12 -28.25 43.49 -24.17
N ALA A 13 -29.40 43.54 -23.46
CA ALA A 13 -29.59 42.80 -22.22
C ALA A 13 -29.58 41.26 -22.43
N ILE A 14 -30.17 40.78 -23.53
CA ILE A 14 -30.16 39.35 -23.87
C ILE A 14 -28.75 38.88 -24.20
N PHE A 15 -28.02 39.60 -25.07
CA PHE A 15 -26.65 39.24 -25.41
C PHE A 15 -25.72 39.31 -24.20
N GLY A 16 -25.86 40.32 -23.34
CA GLY A 16 -25.12 40.40 -22.08
C GLY A 16 -25.37 39.19 -21.18
N THR A 17 -26.64 38.80 -21.00
CA THR A 17 -27.02 37.61 -20.22
C THR A 17 -26.44 36.32 -20.82
N ILE A 18 -26.49 36.16 -22.14
CA ILE A 18 -25.91 34.99 -22.83
C ILE A 18 -24.40 34.91 -22.62
N ILE A 19 -23.69 36.04 -22.75
CA ILE A 19 -22.24 36.09 -22.52
C ILE A 19 -21.91 35.69 -21.08
N ILE A 20 -22.66 36.19 -20.09
CA ILE A 20 -22.49 35.82 -18.68
C ILE A 20 -22.71 34.32 -18.48
N LEU A 21 -23.77 33.74 -19.05
CA LEU A 21 -24.04 32.31 -18.95
C LEU A 21 -22.93 31.46 -19.62
N LEU A 22 -22.42 31.90 -20.77
CA LEU A 22 -21.29 31.24 -21.44
C LEU A 22 -20.02 31.29 -20.58
N CYS A 23 -19.72 32.43 -19.95
CA CYS A 23 -18.59 32.55 -19.03
C CYS A 23 -18.73 31.59 -17.85
N ILE A 24 -19.93 31.46 -17.26
CA ILE A 24 -20.20 30.52 -16.17
C ILE A 24 -19.96 29.07 -16.63
N ILE A 25 -20.46 28.68 -17.80
CA ILE A 25 -20.27 27.34 -18.37
C ILE A 25 -18.79 27.05 -18.62
N VAL A 26 -18.04 28.01 -19.16
CA VAL A 26 -16.59 27.83 -19.40
C VAL A 26 -15.85 27.66 -18.08
N THR A 27 -16.18 28.44 -17.05
CA THR A 27 -15.55 28.30 -15.74
C THR A 27 -15.89 26.96 -15.07
N SER A 28 -17.14 26.49 -15.17
CA SER A 28 -17.53 25.21 -14.58
C SER A 28 -16.92 24.01 -15.31
N LEU A 29 -16.77 24.10 -16.64
CA LEU A 29 -16.06 23.09 -17.43
C LEU A 29 -14.58 23.05 -17.04
N TYR A 30 -13.94 24.21 -16.92
CA TYR A 30 -12.54 24.28 -16.50
C TYR A 30 -12.32 23.65 -15.12
N SER A 31 -13.17 23.97 -14.13
CA SER A 31 -13.09 23.33 -12.80
C SER A 31 -13.33 21.82 -12.87
N ALA A 32 -14.27 21.36 -13.70
CA ALA A 32 -14.56 19.94 -13.85
C ALA A 32 -13.38 19.16 -14.45
N PHE A 33 -12.68 19.71 -15.44
CA PHE A 33 -11.47 19.10 -15.99
C PHE A 33 -10.35 19.02 -14.94
N GLN A 34 -10.15 20.07 -14.14
CA GLN A 34 -9.15 20.07 -13.08
C GLN A 34 -9.44 18.99 -12.02
N THR A 35 -10.69 18.85 -11.58
CA THR A 35 -11.10 17.80 -10.64
C THR A 35 -10.93 16.40 -11.23
N ALA A 36 -11.21 16.22 -12.54
CA ALA A 36 -11.01 14.95 -13.21
C ALA A 36 -9.54 14.50 -13.21
N ASP A 37 -8.62 15.43 -13.50
CA ASP A 37 -7.17 15.15 -13.47
C ASP A 37 -6.69 14.79 -12.06
N GLN A 38 -7.14 15.54 -11.04
CA GLN A 38 -6.80 15.25 -9.63
C GLN A 38 -7.34 13.89 -9.19
N LEU A 39 -8.56 13.54 -9.62
CA LEU A 39 -9.15 12.25 -9.29
C LEU A 39 -8.39 11.10 -9.97
N ASP A 40 -7.99 11.24 -11.23
CA ASP A 40 -7.18 10.23 -11.92
C ASP A 40 -5.83 10.02 -11.23
N GLU A 41 -5.16 11.10 -10.83
CA GLU A 41 -3.92 11.03 -10.05
C GLU A 41 -4.14 10.32 -8.70
N ALA A 42 -5.19 10.69 -7.95
CA ALA A 42 -5.51 10.08 -6.68
C ALA A 42 -5.84 8.58 -6.81
N GLN A 43 -6.55 8.17 -7.86
CA GLN A 43 -6.81 6.75 -8.16
C GLN A 43 -5.52 6.00 -8.53
N SER A 44 -4.65 6.64 -9.31
CA SER A 44 -3.35 6.09 -9.69
C SER A 44 -2.45 5.86 -8.47
N ILE A 45 -2.38 6.85 -7.57
CA ILE A 45 -1.67 6.72 -6.29
C ILE A 45 -2.30 5.62 -5.45
N ARG A 46 -3.63 5.61 -5.30
CA ARG A 46 -4.36 4.56 -4.55
C ARG A 46 -4.00 3.16 -5.04
N ARG A 47 -4.06 2.92 -6.35
CA ARG A 47 -3.71 1.61 -6.93
C ARG A 47 -2.28 1.20 -6.58
N LYS A 48 -1.31 2.10 -6.80
CA LYS A 48 0.11 1.82 -6.52
C LYS A 48 0.39 1.61 -5.03
N SER A 49 -0.27 2.38 -4.17
CA SER A 49 -0.15 2.24 -2.72
C SER A 49 -0.71 0.91 -2.23
N LEU A 50 -1.87 0.48 -2.75
CA LEU A 50 -2.42 -0.84 -2.43
C LEU A 50 -1.52 -1.97 -2.92
N GLU A 51 -0.92 -1.84 -4.11
CA GLU A 51 0.04 -2.81 -4.64
C GLU A 51 1.27 -2.94 -3.72
N VAL A 52 1.90 -1.82 -3.36
CA VAL A 52 3.08 -1.81 -2.46
C VAL A 52 2.71 -2.29 -1.06
N GLY A 53 1.52 -1.94 -0.56
CA GLY A 53 1.01 -2.45 0.71
C GLY A 53 0.83 -3.96 0.70
N ALA A 54 0.22 -4.51 -0.36
CA ALA A 54 0.06 -5.94 -0.55
C ALA A 54 1.42 -6.66 -0.62
N MET A 55 2.42 -6.09 -1.31
CA MET A 55 3.78 -6.65 -1.31
C MET A 55 4.36 -6.80 0.11
N PHE A 56 4.11 -5.83 1.01
CA PHE A 56 4.55 -5.93 2.39
C PHE A 56 3.83 -7.03 3.17
N VAL A 57 2.50 -7.10 3.04
CA VAL A 57 1.66 -8.13 3.67
C VAL A 57 2.10 -9.52 3.20
N ASP A 58 2.17 -9.72 1.88
CA ASP A 58 2.52 -10.99 1.25
C ASP A 58 3.93 -11.43 1.62
N SER A 59 4.90 -10.50 1.58
CA SER A 59 6.28 -10.83 1.97
C SER A 59 6.36 -11.31 3.42
N SER A 60 5.58 -10.72 4.34
CA SER A 60 5.58 -11.09 5.77
C SER A 60 4.98 -12.48 5.98
N VAL A 61 3.89 -12.79 5.27
CA VAL A 61 3.28 -14.13 5.28
C VAL A 61 4.23 -15.17 4.66
N ASN A 62 4.82 -14.85 3.51
CA ASN A 62 5.64 -15.78 2.74
C ASN A 62 6.98 -16.10 3.42
N LEU A 63 7.59 -15.18 4.17
CA LEU A 63 8.77 -15.50 5.00
C LEU A 63 8.46 -16.65 5.95
N THR A 64 7.41 -16.49 6.77
CA THR A 64 7.06 -17.48 7.79
C THR A 64 6.59 -18.80 7.20
N ASN A 65 5.89 -18.75 6.06
CA ASN A 65 5.49 -19.95 5.33
C ASN A 65 6.69 -20.70 4.76
N ASN A 66 7.65 -20.01 4.16
CA ASN A 66 8.84 -20.62 3.60
C ASN A 66 9.70 -21.29 4.69
N ALA A 67 9.91 -20.62 5.82
CA ALA A 67 10.61 -21.19 6.97
C ALA A 67 9.94 -22.50 7.46
N ARG A 68 8.61 -22.48 7.65
CA ARG A 68 7.83 -23.68 8.04
C ARG A 68 7.85 -24.78 6.97
N GLN A 69 7.76 -24.44 5.69
CA GLN A 69 7.82 -25.43 4.63
C GLN A 69 9.21 -26.06 4.52
N TYR A 70 10.26 -25.28 4.73
CA TYR A 70 11.63 -25.80 4.81
C TYR A 70 11.83 -26.72 6.02
N SER A 71 11.30 -26.37 7.20
CA SER A 71 11.44 -27.22 8.40
C SER A 71 10.80 -28.60 8.27
N VAL A 72 9.74 -28.70 7.48
CA VAL A 72 9.09 -29.98 7.18
C VAL A 72 9.80 -30.72 6.05
N THR A 73 10.00 -30.05 4.91
CA THR A 73 10.43 -30.72 3.68
C THR A 73 11.95 -30.85 3.57
N GLY A 74 12.70 -29.86 4.04
CA GLY A 74 14.13 -29.68 3.74
C GLY A 74 14.41 -29.36 2.27
N ALA A 75 13.41 -28.94 1.49
CA ALA A 75 13.59 -28.62 0.08
C ALA A 75 14.27 -27.23 -0.08
N PRO A 76 15.47 -27.13 -0.71
CA PRO A 76 16.26 -25.90 -0.75
C PRO A 76 15.50 -24.67 -1.27
N ARG A 77 14.57 -24.86 -2.22
CA ARG A 77 13.74 -23.79 -2.79
C ARG A 77 13.10 -22.90 -1.73
N PHE A 78 12.62 -23.45 -0.62
CA PHE A 78 11.92 -22.67 0.41
C PHE A 78 12.89 -21.79 1.20
N LYS A 79 14.11 -22.29 1.46
CA LYS A 79 15.18 -21.48 2.04
C LYS A 79 15.60 -20.37 1.07
N ASP A 80 15.77 -20.70 -0.21
CA ASP A 80 16.15 -19.73 -1.24
C ASP A 80 15.09 -18.62 -1.39
N ASP A 81 13.81 -18.99 -1.41
CA ASP A 81 12.69 -18.05 -1.49
C ASP A 81 12.62 -17.15 -0.24
N TYR A 82 12.88 -17.70 0.96
CA TYR A 82 12.97 -16.92 2.20
C TYR A 82 13.99 -15.78 2.08
N TYR A 83 15.24 -16.12 1.73
CA TYR A 83 16.30 -15.12 1.60
C TYR A 83 16.10 -14.20 0.39
N HIS A 84 15.44 -14.68 -0.67
CA HIS A 84 15.04 -13.83 -1.78
C HIS A 84 14.08 -12.73 -1.32
N ILE A 85 13.06 -13.07 -0.52
CA ILE A 85 12.10 -12.11 0.01
C ILE A 85 12.81 -11.05 0.87
N LEU A 86 13.71 -11.46 1.78
CA LEU A 86 14.50 -10.53 2.58
C LEU A 86 15.34 -9.58 1.70
N ALA A 87 15.98 -10.11 0.66
CA ALA A 87 16.78 -9.31 -0.26
C ALA A 87 15.95 -8.27 -1.03
N VAL A 88 14.72 -8.62 -1.45
CA VAL A 88 13.80 -7.68 -2.09
C VAL A 88 13.33 -6.62 -1.09
N ARG A 89 12.93 -7.01 0.12
CA ARG A 89 12.50 -6.07 1.18
C ARG A 89 13.58 -5.05 1.51
N ASN A 90 14.83 -5.50 1.60
CA ASN A 90 15.99 -4.67 1.90
C ASN A 90 16.50 -3.87 0.68
N GLY A 91 15.92 -4.07 -0.50
CA GLY A 91 16.32 -3.36 -1.71
C GLY A 91 17.66 -3.80 -2.28
N THR A 92 18.15 -5.00 -1.93
CA THR A 92 19.37 -5.58 -2.49
C THR A 92 19.10 -6.44 -3.73
N LYS A 93 17.84 -6.81 -3.95
CA LYS A 93 17.35 -7.42 -5.19
C LYS A 93 16.24 -6.60 -5.84
N LYS A 94 16.05 -6.85 -7.12
CA LYS A 94 14.99 -6.26 -7.96
C LYS A 94 13.63 -6.77 -7.47
N GLY A 95 12.72 -5.86 -7.14
CA GLY A 95 11.32 -6.17 -6.85
C GLY A 95 10.52 -6.45 -8.12
N GLU A 96 9.24 -6.81 -7.96
CA GLU A 96 8.34 -7.10 -9.09
C GLU A 96 8.14 -5.91 -10.03
N ASP A 97 8.12 -4.70 -9.47
CA ASP A 97 8.05 -3.44 -10.23
C ASP A 97 9.35 -3.09 -10.97
N GLY A 98 10.35 -3.95 -10.85
CA GLY A 98 11.62 -3.86 -11.55
C GLY A 98 12.63 -2.88 -10.96
N ARG A 99 12.33 -2.21 -9.85
CA ARG A 99 13.30 -1.34 -9.15
C ARG A 99 14.07 -2.13 -8.09
N THR A 100 15.29 -1.71 -7.80
CA THR A 100 16.13 -2.24 -6.72
C THR A 100 16.18 -1.22 -5.58
N ILE A 101 15.06 -1.10 -4.87
CA ILE A 101 14.88 -0.24 -3.69
C ILE A 101 14.09 -1.00 -2.64
N SER A 102 14.25 -0.63 -1.37
CA SER A 102 13.55 -1.29 -0.27
C SER A 102 12.04 -1.06 -0.33
N THR A 103 11.27 -1.96 0.28
CA THR A 103 9.82 -1.81 0.40
C THR A 103 9.46 -0.49 1.10
N GLN A 104 10.22 -0.11 2.12
CA GLN A 104 10.05 1.17 2.82
C GLN A 104 10.30 2.36 1.90
N GLN A 105 11.27 2.29 0.99
CA GLN A 105 11.50 3.37 0.03
C GLN A 105 10.33 3.49 -0.97
N ARG A 106 9.73 2.38 -1.40
CA ARG A 106 8.52 2.39 -2.26
C ARG A 106 7.36 3.09 -1.59
N MET A 107 7.17 2.81 -0.30
CA MET A 107 6.13 3.45 0.52
C MET A 107 6.40 4.95 0.67
N LYS A 108 7.67 5.36 0.84
CA LYS A 108 8.05 6.79 0.87
C LYS A 108 7.72 7.49 -0.44
N ASP A 109 8.04 6.86 -1.58
CA ASP A 109 7.73 7.41 -2.91
C ASP A 109 6.23 7.60 -3.16
N LEU A 110 5.37 6.88 -2.41
CA LEU A 110 3.91 6.91 -2.49
C LEU A 110 3.26 7.69 -1.34
N ASN A 111 4.06 8.50 -0.63
CA ASN A 111 3.62 9.39 0.45
C ASN A 111 2.82 8.68 1.55
N PHE A 112 3.24 7.47 1.93
CA PHE A 112 2.68 6.78 3.09
C PHE A 112 2.79 7.66 4.35
N SER A 113 1.77 7.61 5.20
CA SER A 113 1.70 8.44 6.39
C SER A 113 2.66 7.94 7.47
N GLN A 114 2.99 8.80 8.45
CA GLN A 114 3.81 8.38 9.58
C GLN A 114 3.14 7.24 10.38
N GLU A 115 1.83 7.31 10.59
CA GLU A 115 1.05 6.26 11.26
C GLU A 115 1.16 4.91 10.54
N GLU A 116 1.07 4.90 9.20
CA GLU A 116 1.28 3.68 8.40
C GLU A 116 2.71 3.15 8.60
N PHE A 117 3.72 4.03 8.62
CA PHE A 117 5.11 3.64 8.88
C PHE A 117 5.34 3.11 10.29
N ASP A 118 4.63 3.62 11.29
CA ASP A 118 4.76 3.18 12.68
C ASP A 118 4.30 1.72 12.83
N TYR A 119 3.17 1.35 12.23
CA TYR A 119 2.71 -0.06 12.19
C TYR A 119 3.68 -0.97 11.43
N ILE A 120 4.23 -0.49 10.31
CA ILE A 120 5.26 -1.24 9.56
C ILE A 120 6.52 -1.43 10.40
N ALA A 121 6.95 -0.40 11.14
CA ALA A 121 8.14 -0.45 11.98
C ALA A 121 7.97 -1.48 13.10
N GLU A 122 6.85 -1.45 13.81
CA GLU A 122 6.52 -2.43 14.86
C GLU A 122 6.47 -3.87 14.30
N ALA A 123 5.80 -4.06 13.15
CA ALA A 123 5.76 -5.36 12.48
C ALA A 123 7.16 -5.87 12.09
N ASN A 124 8.06 -4.98 11.65
CA ASN A 124 9.44 -5.34 11.35
C ASN A 124 10.23 -5.70 12.60
N GLU A 125 10.09 -4.95 13.70
CA GLU A 125 10.77 -5.24 14.97
C GLU A 125 10.37 -6.61 15.53
N LEU A 126 9.06 -6.92 15.51
CA LEU A 126 8.54 -8.24 15.85
C LEU A 126 9.09 -9.31 14.90
N SER A 127 9.16 -9.01 13.60
CA SER A 127 9.72 -9.93 12.60
C SER A 127 11.20 -10.20 12.81
N GLU A 128 12.03 -9.23 13.22
CA GLU A 128 13.46 -9.44 13.50
C GLU A 128 13.67 -10.45 14.64
N THR A 129 12.78 -10.43 15.63
CA THR A 129 12.79 -11.43 16.71
C THR A 129 12.43 -12.81 16.18
N LEU A 130 11.39 -12.89 15.32
CA LEU A 130 10.95 -14.15 14.73
C LEU A 130 11.96 -14.74 13.74
N SER A 131 12.63 -13.90 12.95
CA SER A 131 13.63 -14.30 11.95
C SER A 131 14.76 -15.10 12.57
N LYS A 132 15.22 -14.75 13.78
CA LYS A 132 16.26 -15.51 14.49
C LYS A 132 15.84 -16.96 14.75
N LEU A 133 14.59 -17.15 15.17
CA LEU A 133 14.02 -18.47 15.42
C LEU A 133 13.85 -19.27 14.12
N GLU A 134 13.50 -18.58 13.02
CA GLU A 134 13.40 -19.15 11.68
C GLU A 134 14.76 -19.59 11.14
N GLU A 135 15.79 -18.77 11.30
CA GLU A 135 17.17 -19.10 10.93
C GLU A 135 17.73 -20.28 11.75
N GLU A 136 17.46 -20.31 13.06
CA GLU A 136 17.82 -21.44 13.92
C GLU A 136 17.16 -22.75 13.45
N ALA A 137 15.86 -22.69 13.14
CA ALA A 137 15.13 -23.84 12.61
C ALA A 137 15.67 -24.28 11.24
N MET A 138 16.02 -23.35 10.35
CA MET A 138 16.64 -23.69 9.06
C MET A 138 18.01 -24.35 9.26
N ALA A 139 18.83 -23.85 10.18
CA ALA A 139 20.13 -24.44 10.50
C ALA A 139 19.98 -25.85 11.10
N ALA A 140 18.96 -26.08 11.93
CA ALA A 140 18.65 -27.40 12.47
C ALA A 140 18.30 -28.42 11.37
N VAL A 141 17.53 -28.02 10.36
CA VAL A 141 17.25 -28.87 9.17
C VAL A 141 18.54 -29.25 8.45
N GLU A 142 19.47 -28.30 8.28
CA GLU A 142 20.75 -28.51 7.61
C GLU A 142 21.67 -29.45 8.40
N ALA A 143 21.59 -29.41 9.73
CA ALA A 143 22.25 -30.36 10.62
C ALA A 143 21.58 -31.74 10.64
N GLY A 144 20.45 -31.92 9.95
CA GLY A 144 19.67 -33.16 9.93
C GLY A 144 18.65 -33.29 11.05
N ASP A 145 18.51 -32.29 11.91
CA ASP A 145 17.57 -32.27 13.04
C ASP A 145 16.25 -31.55 12.67
N LYS A 146 15.46 -32.20 11.82
CA LYS A 146 14.14 -31.70 11.44
C LYS A 146 13.15 -31.66 12.61
N MET A 147 13.35 -32.50 13.63
CA MET A 147 12.45 -32.56 14.78
C MET A 147 12.57 -31.29 15.61
N HIS A 148 13.81 -30.85 15.88
CA HIS A 148 14.06 -29.58 16.56
C HIS A 148 13.51 -28.39 15.75
N ALA A 149 13.77 -28.34 14.44
CA ALA A 149 13.23 -27.30 13.57
C ALA A 149 11.69 -27.19 13.64
N GLN A 150 11.00 -28.32 13.68
CA GLN A 150 9.53 -28.36 13.79
C GLN A 150 9.06 -27.95 15.19
N GLN A 151 9.76 -28.35 16.25
CA GLN A 151 9.44 -27.93 17.62
C GLN A 151 9.54 -26.40 17.77
N LEU A 152 10.50 -25.75 17.11
CA LEU A 152 10.63 -24.30 17.11
C LEU A 152 9.46 -23.64 16.36
N LEU A 153 9.25 -23.97 15.08
CA LEU A 153 8.34 -23.22 14.19
C LEU A 153 6.85 -23.60 14.29
N PHE A 154 6.52 -24.67 15.00
CA PHE A 154 5.13 -25.09 15.24
C PHE A 154 4.74 -25.00 16.73
N SER A 155 5.55 -24.34 17.55
CA SER A 155 5.24 -24.06 18.96
C SER A 155 4.14 -23.01 19.13
N ASP A 156 3.50 -23.00 20.32
CA ASP A 156 2.59 -21.93 20.73
C ASP A 156 3.30 -20.57 20.78
N ALA A 157 4.51 -20.52 21.33
CA ALA A 157 5.30 -19.29 21.41
C ALA A 157 5.55 -18.68 20.03
N TYR A 158 5.93 -19.49 19.03
CA TYR A 158 6.10 -19.03 17.65
C TYR A 158 4.77 -18.49 17.08
N ARG A 159 3.65 -19.18 17.32
CA ARG A 159 2.32 -18.73 16.86
C ARG A 159 1.91 -17.41 17.49
N ASP A 160 2.21 -17.20 18.76
CA ASP A 160 1.90 -15.97 19.48
C ASP A 160 2.67 -14.79 18.92
N GLU A 161 3.98 -14.94 18.67
CA GLU A 161 4.79 -13.90 18.00
C GLU A 161 4.28 -13.59 16.59
N LEU A 162 3.95 -14.62 15.81
CA LEU A 162 3.36 -14.46 14.48
C LEU A 162 2.04 -13.68 14.54
N ASN A 163 1.25 -13.87 15.60
CA ASN A 163 -0.02 -13.18 15.77
C ASN A 163 0.16 -11.70 16.07
N LYS A 164 1.21 -11.31 16.82
CA LYS A 164 1.56 -9.90 17.04
C LYS A 164 1.90 -9.20 15.73
N ILE A 165 2.72 -9.83 14.88
CA ILE A 165 3.04 -9.30 13.54
C ILE A 165 1.76 -9.09 12.72
N ARG A 166 0.86 -10.08 12.70
CA ARG A 166 -0.41 -9.99 11.96
C ARG A 166 -1.30 -8.85 12.44
N ILE A 167 -1.30 -8.56 13.74
CA ILE A 167 -2.08 -7.44 14.29
C ILE A 167 -1.57 -6.11 13.73
N GLU A 168 -0.26 -5.89 13.71
CA GLU A 168 0.30 -4.64 13.19
C GLU A 168 0.19 -4.54 11.67
N VAL A 169 0.37 -5.65 10.94
CA VAL A 169 0.10 -5.70 9.50
C VAL A 169 -1.36 -5.33 9.20
N LYS A 170 -2.32 -5.85 9.98
CA LYS A 170 -3.73 -5.52 9.81
C LYS A 170 -4.02 -4.03 10.10
N ARG A 171 -3.43 -3.47 11.16
CA ARG A 171 -3.56 -2.04 11.48
C ARG A 171 -3.00 -1.16 10.36
N PHE A 172 -1.86 -1.55 9.80
CA PHE A 172 -1.30 -0.92 8.61
C PHE A 172 -2.27 -0.97 7.42
N GLU A 173 -2.85 -2.13 7.10
CA GLU A 173 -3.80 -2.26 5.99
C GLU A 173 -5.04 -1.38 6.19
N GLU A 174 -5.58 -1.34 7.41
CA GLU A 174 -6.73 -0.51 7.77
C GLU A 174 -6.43 0.99 7.64
N ALA A 175 -5.28 1.45 8.17
CA ALA A 175 -4.83 2.83 8.05
C ALA A 175 -4.60 3.24 6.59
N LEU A 176 -3.97 2.37 5.80
CA LEU A 176 -3.73 2.57 4.37
C LEU A 176 -5.03 2.74 3.60
N GLU A 177 -5.96 1.80 3.78
CA GLU A 177 -7.24 1.83 3.09
C GLU A 177 -8.03 3.09 3.45
N GLN A 178 -8.05 3.46 4.74
CA GLN A 178 -8.73 4.67 5.22
C GLN A 178 -8.15 5.95 4.60
N ARG A 179 -6.81 6.13 4.60
CA ARG A 179 -6.16 7.29 3.96
C ARG A 179 -6.53 7.37 2.48
N LEU A 180 -6.39 6.25 1.77
CA LEU A 180 -6.63 6.22 0.33
C LEU A 180 -8.10 6.44 -0.02
N GLN A 181 -9.03 5.96 0.81
CA GLN A 181 -10.47 6.23 0.63
C GLN A 181 -10.77 7.72 0.85
N ASN A 182 -10.25 8.31 1.92
CA ASN A 182 -10.45 9.73 2.23
C ASN A 182 -9.92 10.64 1.11
N ASN A 183 -8.74 10.34 0.54
CA ASN A 183 -8.18 11.09 -0.58
C ASN A 183 -9.07 11.06 -1.83
N VAL A 184 -9.71 9.93 -2.11
CA VAL A 184 -10.64 9.79 -3.25
C VAL A 184 -11.97 10.50 -2.97
N TYR A 185 -12.51 10.39 -1.75
CA TYR A 185 -13.78 11.00 -1.41
C TYR A 185 -13.70 12.54 -1.37
N ALA A 186 -12.61 13.10 -0.85
CA ALA A 186 -12.39 14.55 -0.81
C ALA A 186 -12.36 15.22 -2.20
N LEU A 187 -12.15 14.45 -3.28
CA LEU A 187 -12.16 14.95 -4.66
C LEU A 187 -13.49 14.71 -5.39
N ARG A 188 -14.42 13.97 -4.77
CA ARG A 188 -15.76 13.70 -5.32
C ARG A 188 -16.84 14.63 -4.78
N GLU A 189 -16.59 15.25 -3.63
CA GLU A 189 -17.44 16.29 -3.03
C GLU A 189 -17.16 17.67 -3.65
#